data_AF-A0A3D5HLG3-F1
#
_entry.id   AF-A0A3D5HLG3-F1
#
_cell.length_a   1.000
_cell.length_b   1.000
_cell.length_c   1.000
_cell.angle_alpha   90.00
_cell.angle_beta   90.00
_cell.angle_gamma   90.00
#
_symmetry.space_group_name_H-M   'P 1'
#
loop_
_entity.id
_entity.type
_entity.pdbx_description
1 polymer ?
#
loop_
_entity_poly.entity_id
_entity_poly.type
_entity_poly.pdbx_seq_one_letter_code
_entity_poly.pdbx_strand_id
1 'polypeptide(L)'
;MTEHLENKASLIEWIAAGEKPKDQWRIGTEHEKFGYRPGDFTPLPYDGPDGIRAMLDGLISNGWQGKYEGETLVALTRPQEQGGGSVTLEPGGQLELSGAPLANIHQTCAEVGTHLKEVLQLADSLGQAYMGIGYA
;
A
#
# COMPACT_ATOMS: atom_id res chain seq x y z
N MET A 1 10.75 10.51 -21.98
CA MET A 1 11.03 9.63 -23.13
C MET A 1 11.07 8.22 -22.57
N THR A 2 10.06 7.41 -22.80
CA THR A 2 10.04 6.02 -22.34
C THR A 2 10.83 5.21 -23.37
N GLU A 3 12.00 4.74 -22.99
CA GLU A 3 12.81 3.89 -23.85
C GLU A 3 12.13 2.50 -23.90
N HIS A 4 11.71 2.09 -25.10
CA HIS A 4 11.06 0.79 -25.28
C HIS A 4 12.14 -0.30 -25.31
N LEU A 5 11.90 -1.40 -24.60
CA LEU A 5 12.75 -2.59 -24.66
C LEU A 5 12.32 -3.42 -25.88
N GLU A 6 13.09 -3.35 -26.96
CA GLU A 6 12.65 -3.86 -28.28
C GLU A 6 13.04 -5.32 -28.56
N ASN A 7 13.95 -5.89 -27.76
CA ASN A 7 14.46 -7.23 -28.01
C ASN A 7 14.72 -8.02 -26.72
N LYS A 8 14.89 -9.33 -26.86
CA LYS A 8 15.12 -10.27 -25.75
C LYS A 8 16.34 -9.88 -24.90
N ALA A 9 17.43 -9.41 -25.50
CA ALA A 9 18.63 -9.05 -24.77
C ALA A 9 18.37 -7.84 -23.85
N SER A 10 17.70 -6.81 -24.35
CA SER A 10 17.34 -5.64 -23.55
C SER A 10 16.42 -5.97 -22.37
N LEU A 11 15.53 -6.97 -22.51
CA LEU A 11 14.73 -7.46 -21.38
C LEU A 11 15.58 -8.17 -20.31
N ILE A 12 16.54 -9.00 -20.74
CA ILE A 12 17.47 -9.69 -19.84
C ILE A 12 18.34 -8.68 -19.09
N GLU A 13 18.90 -7.72 -19.82
CA GLU A 13 19.77 -6.67 -19.26
C GLU A 13 19.01 -5.79 -18.25
N TRP A 14 17.75 -5.45 -18.52
CA TRP A 14 16.92 -4.69 -17.58
C TRP A 14 16.69 -5.44 -16.25
N ILE A 15 16.45 -6.75 -16.30
CA ILE A 15 16.33 -7.59 -15.09
C ILE A 15 17.68 -7.68 -14.37
N ALA A 16 18.77 -7.93 -15.11
CA ALA A 16 20.13 -8.06 -14.56
C ALA A 16 20.62 -6.78 -13.88
N ALA A 17 20.18 -5.60 -14.36
CA ALA A 17 20.45 -4.31 -13.71
C ALA A 17 19.87 -4.21 -12.28
N GLY A 18 18.95 -5.10 -11.90
CA GLY A 18 18.40 -5.21 -10.55
C GLY A 18 19.33 -5.89 -9.55
N GLU A 19 20.38 -6.59 -10.00
CA GLU A 19 21.36 -7.29 -9.15
C GLU A 19 22.07 -6.31 -8.19
N LYS A 20 22.18 -6.72 -6.92
CA LYS A 20 22.78 -5.89 -5.87
C LYS A 20 23.76 -6.71 -5.03
N PRO A 21 24.91 -6.14 -4.63
CA PRO A 21 25.81 -6.79 -3.68
C PRO A 21 25.13 -6.96 -2.32
N LYS A 22 25.62 -7.91 -1.51
CA LYS A 22 24.98 -8.35 -0.27
C LYS A 22 24.71 -7.23 0.73
N ASP A 23 25.58 -6.23 0.80
CA ASP A 23 25.46 -5.04 1.65
C ASP A 23 24.31 -4.09 1.23
N GLN A 24 23.84 -4.21 -0.02
CA GLN A 24 22.69 -3.47 -0.55
C GLN A 24 21.39 -4.28 -0.54
N TRP A 25 21.39 -5.51 -0.04
CA TRP A 25 20.15 -6.28 0.11
C TRP A 25 19.21 -5.62 1.12
N ARG A 26 17.91 -5.67 0.82
CA ARG A 26 16.84 -5.06 1.61
C ARG A 26 15.64 -6.00 1.67
N ILE A 27 14.72 -5.71 2.57
CA ILE A 27 13.46 -6.42 2.80
C ILE A 27 12.33 -5.44 2.49
N GLY A 28 11.58 -5.67 1.41
CA GLY A 28 10.27 -5.07 1.20
C GLY A 28 9.21 -6.03 1.73
N THR A 29 8.11 -5.52 2.28
CA THR A 29 7.03 -6.36 2.80
C THR A 29 5.71 -5.76 2.39
N GLU A 30 4.87 -6.62 1.84
CA GLU A 30 3.52 -6.26 1.41
C GLU A 30 2.49 -7.05 2.22
N HIS A 31 1.36 -6.42 2.50
CA HIS A 31 0.22 -7.12 3.10
C HIS A 31 -1.09 -6.52 2.62
N GLU A 32 -2.11 -7.36 2.52
CA GLU A 32 -3.47 -6.96 2.20
C GLU A 32 -4.40 -7.15 3.40
N LYS A 33 -5.51 -6.41 3.41
CA LYS A 33 -6.55 -6.51 4.44
C LYS A 33 -7.90 -6.13 3.87
N PHE A 34 -8.93 -6.87 4.28
CA PHE A 34 -10.31 -6.66 3.87
C PHE A 34 -10.97 -5.62 4.77
N GLY A 35 -11.42 -4.51 4.19
CA GLY A 35 -12.28 -3.56 4.89
C GLY A 35 -13.74 -4.03 4.86
N TYR A 36 -14.46 -3.87 5.97
CA TYR A 36 -15.89 -4.22 6.07
C TYR A 36 -16.62 -3.32 7.08
N ARG A 37 -17.95 -3.29 6.99
CA ARG A 37 -18.82 -2.63 7.99
C ARG A 37 -19.04 -3.54 9.20
N PRO A 38 -18.76 -3.09 10.43
CA PRO A 38 -19.00 -3.92 11.62
C PRO A 38 -20.46 -4.26 11.87
N GLY A 39 -21.40 -3.45 11.36
CA GLY A 39 -22.84 -3.61 11.63
C GLY A 39 -23.50 -4.76 10.87
N ASP A 40 -23.03 -5.06 9.64
CA ASP A 40 -23.63 -6.08 8.77
C ASP A 40 -22.61 -6.97 8.05
N PHE A 41 -21.32 -6.74 8.29
CA PHE A 41 -20.19 -7.45 7.69
C PHE A 41 -20.08 -7.32 6.16
N THR A 42 -20.76 -6.34 5.57
CA THR A 42 -20.63 -6.08 4.14
C THR A 42 -19.25 -5.49 3.81
N PRO A 43 -18.66 -5.84 2.64
CA PRO A 43 -17.45 -5.18 2.15
C PRO A 43 -17.66 -3.68 1.97
N LEU A 44 -16.60 -2.90 2.15
CA LEU A 44 -16.67 -1.45 1.92
C LEU A 44 -16.86 -1.16 0.42
N PRO A 45 -17.83 -0.31 0.03
CA PRO A 45 -17.83 0.27 -1.31
C PRO A 45 -16.64 1.24 -1.47
N TYR A 46 -16.27 1.56 -2.70
CA TYR A 46 -15.24 2.56 -2.94
C TYR A 46 -15.69 3.96 -2.48
N ASP A 47 -16.84 4.41 -2.97
CA ASP A 47 -17.44 5.70 -2.63
C ASP A 47 -18.26 5.66 -1.34
N GLY A 48 -18.58 6.85 -0.82
CA GLY A 48 -19.41 7.04 0.37
C GLY A 48 -18.61 7.57 1.56
N PRO A 49 -19.30 8.15 2.57
CA PRO A 49 -18.65 8.71 3.76
C PRO A 49 -17.92 7.65 4.60
N ASP A 50 -18.33 6.38 4.47
CA ASP A 50 -17.78 5.20 5.13
C ASP A 50 -17.07 4.26 4.14
N GLY A 51 -16.78 4.71 2.91
CA GLY A 51 -16.16 3.91 1.85
C GLY A 51 -14.62 3.88 1.88
N ILE A 52 -14.02 3.12 0.95
CA ILE A 52 -12.56 2.99 0.82
C ILE A 52 -11.90 4.35 0.57
N ARG A 53 -12.51 5.20 -0.27
CA ARG A 53 -11.98 6.54 -0.55
C ARG A 53 -11.83 7.37 0.73
N ALA A 54 -12.77 7.26 1.67
CA ALA A 54 -12.69 7.98 2.94
C ALA A 54 -11.48 7.55 3.78
N MET A 55 -11.10 6.27 3.74
CA MET A 55 -9.86 5.79 4.36
C MET A 55 -8.62 6.38 3.67
N LEU A 56 -8.58 6.37 2.34
CA LEU A 56 -7.45 6.93 1.59
C LEU A 56 -7.29 8.43 1.84
N ASP A 57 -8.39 9.20 1.81
CA ASP A 57 -8.40 10.62 2.13
C ASP A 57 -7.97 10.87 3.59
N GLY A 58 -8.39 10.03 4.52
CA GLY A 58 -7.95 10.08 5.92
C GLY A 58 -6.45 9.89 6.08
N LEU A 59 -5.88 8.91 5.36
CA LEU A 59 -4.43 8.63 5.39
C LEU A 59 -3.61 9.79 4.82
N ILE A 60 -4.12 10.61 3.91
CA ILE A 60 -3.40 11.82 3.44
C ILE A 60 -3.03 12.74 4.63
N SER A 61 -3.87 12.79 5.67
CA SER A 61 -3.58 13.58 6.89
C SER A 61 -2.38 13.05 7.69
N ASN A 62 -1.96 11.80 7.45
CA ASN A 62 -0.79 11.17 8.07
C ASN A 62 0.48 11.26 7.19
N GLY A 63 0.53 12.23 6.27
CA GLY A 63 1.71 12.51 5.44
C GLY A 63 1.79 11.68 4.15
N TRP A 64 0.75 10.92 3.83
CA TRP A 64 0.61 10.23 2.56
C TRP A 64 0.23 11.20 1.43
N GLN A 65 0.65 10.90 0.19
CA GLN A 65 0.34 11.68 -1.00
C GLN A 65 -0.52 10.89 -1.97
N GLY A 66 -1.64 11.48 -2.40
CA GLY A 66 -2.58 10.84 -3.33
C GLY A 66 -2.00 10.55 -4.71
N LYS A 67 -2.36 9.39 -5.25
CA LYS A 67 -2.15 8.98 -6.65
C LYS A 67 -3.51 8.73 -7.29
N TYR A 68 -3.70 9.35 -8.45
CA TYR A 68 -5.00 9.42 -9.10
C TYR A 68 -4.97 8.80 -10.50
N GLU A 69 -6.03 8.07 -10.83
CA GLU A 69 -6.37 7.70 -12.21
C GLU A 69 -7.54 8.57 -12.65
N GLY A 70 -7.25 9.58 -13.48
CA GLY A 70 -8.20 10.67 -13.72
C GLY A 70 -8.46 11.44 -12.43
N GLU A 71 -9.72 11.46 -11.98
CA GLU A 71 -10.14 12.10 -10.73
C GLU A 71 -10.24 11.12 -9.54
N THR A 72 -10.04 9.82 -9.80
CA THR A 72 -10.23 8.75 -8.82
C THR A 72 -8.95 8.54 -8.02
N LEU A 73 -9.00 8.69 -6.69
CA LEU A 73 -7.90 8.39 -5.79
C LEU A 73 -7.73 6.87 -5.64
N VAL A 74 -6.72 6.29 -6.28
CA VAL A 74 -6.54 4.82 -6.34
C VAL A 74 -5.42 4.30 -5.44
N ALA A 75 -4.48 5.16 -5.09
CA ALA A 75 -3.32 4.78 -4.28
C ALA A 75 -2.75 5.98 -3.53
N LEU A 76 -1.85 5.71 -2.60
CA LEU A 76 -1.06 6.70 -1.89
C LEU A 76 0.41 6.34 -1.97
N THR A 77 1.28 7.34 -1.90
CA THR A 77 2.73 7.16 -1.76
C THR A 77 3.24 8.02 -0.62
N ARG A 78 4.28 7.56 0.07
CA ARG A 78 4.94 8.35 1.10
C ARG A 78 6.35 8.73 0.64
N PRO A 79 6.80 9.99 0.84
CA PRO A 79 8.16 10.37 0.50
C PRO A 79 9.20 9.53 1.24
N GLN A 80 10.35 9.28 0.59
CA GLN A 80 11.40 8.42 1.14
C GLN A 80 11.94 8.95 2.48
N GLU A 81 12.04 10.27 2.62
CA GLU A 81 12.46 10.95 3.84
C GLU A 81 11.46 10.83 4.99
N GLN A 82 10.22 10.40 4.71
CA GLN A 82 9.16 10.15 5.69
C GLN A 82 8.92 8.64 5.91
N GLY A 83 9.76 7.78 5.34
CA GLY A 83 9.68 6.33 5.51
C GLY A 83 9.52 5.56 4.19
N GLY A 84 9.01 6.20 3.13
CA GLY A 84 8.73 5.53 1.85
C GLY A 84 7.49 4.62 1.89
N GLY A 85 7.32 3.84 0.82
CA GLY A 85 6.21 2.90 0.66
C GLY A 85 4.98 3.49 -0.03
N SER A 86 4.01 2.62 -0.31
CA SER A 86 2.74 2.95 -0.94
C SER A 86 1.55 2.21 -0.31
N VAL A 87 0.38 2.81 -0.41
CA VAL A 87 -0.91 2.17 -0.13
C VAL A 87 -1.64 2.02 -1.44
N THR A 88 -2.09 0.82 -1.74
CA THR A 88 -2.69 0.44 -3.03
C THR A 88 -4.00 -0.29 -2.78
N LEU A 89 -4.84 -0.37 -3.82
CA LEU A 89 -6.07 -1.13 -3.79
C LEU A 89 -5.97 -2.30 -4.77
N GLU A 90 -6.28 -3.49 -4.26
CA GLU A 90 -6.50 -4.66 -5.10
C GLU A 90 -7.89 -4.62 -5.75
N PRO A 91 -8.18 -5.45 -6.77
CA PRO A 91 -9.44 -5.39 -7.52
C PRO A 91 -10.72 -5.51 -6.67
N GLY A 92 -10.64 -6.15 -5.50
CA GLY A 92 -11.76 -6.29 -4.56
C GLY A 92 -11.84 -5.19 -3.50
N GLY A 93 -10.98 -4.17 -3.58
CA GLY A 93 -10.91 -3.07 -2.60
C GLY A 93 -10.11 -3.40 -1.33
N GLN A 94 -9.31 -4.48 -1.34
CA GLN A 94 -8.38 -4.77 -0.25
C GLN A 94 -7.37 -3.63 -0.15
N LEU A 95 -7.11 -3.18 1.08
CA LEU A 95 -6.20 -2.08 1.32
C LEU A 95 -4.80 -2.63 1.55
N GLU A 96 -3.95 -2.51 0.56
CA GLU A 96 -2.57 -2.99 0.61
C GLU A 96 -1.63 -1.95 1.23
N LEU A 97 -0.58 -2.43 1.91
CA LEU A 97 0.66 -1.67 2.11
C LEU A 97 1.75 -2.35 1.30
N SER A 98 2.45 -1.60 0.45
CA SER A 98 3.75 -1.99 -0.07
C SER A 98 4.83 -1.19 0.65
N GLY A 99 5.53 -1.87 1.56
CA GLY A 99 6.52 -1.28 2.46
C GLY A 99 7.81 -0.86 1.77
N ALA A 100 8.57 0.04 2.40
CA ALA A 100 9.86 0.48 1.89
C ALA A 100 10.91 -0.65 1.91
N PRO A 101 11.97 -0.56 1.10
CA PRO A 101 13.09 -1.50 1.15
C PRO A 101 13.95 -1.26 2.40
N LEU A 102 13.72 -2.05 3.45
CA LEU A 102 14.33 -1.87 4.78
C LEU A 102 15.52 -2.81 5.02
N ALA A 103 16.39 -2.46 5.97
CA ALA A 103 17.65 -3.17 6.20
C ALA A 103 17.49 -4.41 7.09
N ASN A 104 16.44 -4.47 7.91
CA ASN A 104 16.18 -5.60 8.81
C ASN A 104 14.70 -5.74 9.17
N ILE A 105 14.33 -6.90 9.71
CA ILE A 105 12.95 -7.26 10.03
C ILE A 105 12.33 -6.41 11.15
N HIS A 106 13.13 -5.82 12.04
CA HIS A 106 12.60 -4.95 13.09
C HIS A 106 12.07 -3.64 12.52
N GLN A 107 12.73 -3.11 11.49
CA GLN A 107 12.24 -1.95 10.74
C GLN A 107 10.93 -2.29 10.02
N THR A 108 10.86 -3.44 9.35
CA THR A 108 9.62 -3.94 8.72
C THR A 108 8.47 -4.04 9.72
N CYS A 109 8.73 -4.64 10.90
CA CYS A 109 7.72 -4.74 11.95
C CYS A 109 7.23 -3.36 12.45
N ALA A 110 8.13 -2.39 12.55
CA ALA A 110 7.78 -1.03 12.95
C ALA A 110 6.95 -0.31 11.88
N GLU A 111 7.29 -0.50 10.59
CA GLU A 111 6.54 0.06 9.46
C GLU A 111 5.12 -0.50 9.40
N VAL A 112 4.98 -1.83 9.40
CA VAL A 112 3.68 -2.51 9.43
C VAL A 112 2.86 -2.05 10.64
N GLY A 113 3.48 -2.02 11.83
CA GLY A 113 2.80 -1.57 13.05
C GLY A 113 2.36 -0.10 13.01
N THR A 114 3.09 0.76 12.31
CA THR A 114 2.71 2.17 12.13
C THR A 114 1.50 2.28 11.22
N HIS A 115 1.55 1.64 10.05
CA HIS A 115 0.43 1.63 9.11
C HIS A 115 -0.86 1.06 9.72
N LEU A 116 -0.77 -0.06 10.44
CA LEU A 116 -1.93 -0.64 11.12
C LEU A 116 -2.54 0.32 12.15
N LYS A 117 -1.72 1.08 12.88
CA LYS A 117 -2.23 2.09 13.82
C LYS A 117 -2.93 3.24 13.09
N GLU A 118 -2.35 3.74 12.01
CA GLU A 118 -2.95 4.79 11.18
C GLU A 118 -4.33 4.35 10.65
N VAL A 119 -4.41 3.14 10.11
CA VAL A 119 -5.68 2.57 9.61
C VAL A 119 -6.69 2.39 10.72
N LEU A 120 -6.30 1.82 11.87
CA LEU A 120 -7.24 1.60 12.99
C LEU A 120 -7.78 2.91 13.57
N GLN A 121 -6.93 3.93 13.72
CA GLN A 121 -7.35 5.25 14.20
C GLN A 121 -8.41 5.89 13.31
N LEU A 122 -8.28 5.73 11.99
CA LEU A 122 -9.26 6.26 11.03
C LEU A 122 -10.51 5.39 10.97
N ALA A 123 -10.36 4.06 11.00
CA ALA A 123 -11.45 3.11 10.88
C ALA A 123 -12.55 3.32 11.94
N ASP A 124 -12.15 3.60 13.19
CA ASP A 124 -13.08 3.90 14.28
C ASP A 124 -13.98 5.11 13.96
N SER A 125 -13.43 6.16 13.36
CA SER A 125 -14.18 7.37 13.01
C SER A 125 -15.06 7.20 11.76
N LEU A 126 -14.67 6.30 10.86
CA LEU A 126 -15.37 6.01 9.61
C LEU A 126 -16.43 4.91 9.75
N GLY A 127 -16.52 4.25 10.92
CA GLY A 127 -17.40 3.11 11.12
C GLY A 127 -16.97 1.88 10.32
N GLN A 128 -15.66 1.72 10.12
CA GLN A 128 -15.06 0.62 9.36
C GLN A 128 -14.35 -0.36 10.30
N ALA A 129 -14.15 -1.59 9.85
CA ALA A 129 -13.21 -2.53 10.45
C ALA A 129 -12.40 -3.22 9.36
N TYR A 130 -11.26 -3.79 9.75
CA TYR A 130 -10.33 -4.45 8.84
C TYR A 130 -9.94 -5.84 9.35
N MET A 131 -9.85 -6.78 8.43
CA MET A 131 -9.52 -8.18 8.72
C MET A 131 -8.33 -8.64 7.84
N GLY A 132 -7.30 -9.18 8.49
CA GLY A 132 -6.16 -9.82 7.83
C GLY A 132 -6.35 -11.33 7.81
N ILE A 133 -6.90 -11.86 6.72
CA ILE A 133 -7.04 -13.30 6.48
C ILE A 133 -6.65 -13.60 5.03
N GLY A 134 -6.17 -14.82 4.78
CA GLY A 134 -6.17 -15.41 3.44
C GLY A 134 -7.37 -16.32 3.25
N TYR A 135 -7.72 -16.63 2.01
CA TYR A 135 -8.71 -17.65 1.66
C TYR A 135 -8.20 -18.47 0.48
N ALA A 136 -8.49 -19.78 0.49
CA ALA A 136 -8.06 -20.76 -0.51
C ALA A 136 -9.23 -21.58 -1.01
#